data_AF-A0A3S4LZ11-F1
#
_entry.id   AF-A0A3S4LZ11-F1
#
_cell.length_a   1.000
_cell.length_b   1.000
_cell.length_c   1.000
_cell.angle_alpha   90.00
_cell.angle_beta   90.00
_cell.angle_gamma   90.00
#
_symmetry.space_group_name_H-M   'P 1'
#
loop_
_entity.id
_entity.type
_entity.pdbx_description
1 polymer ?
#
loop_
_entity_poly.entity_id
_entity_poly.type
_entity_poly.pdbx_seq_one_letter_code
_entity_poly.pdbx_strand_id
1 'polypeptide(L)'
;MTVANLVGIPFGTYLSQEFSWRYTFLLIAVFNIAVLTAIFFWVPDIRDKAQGSLREQFHFLRSPSPWLIFAATMFGNAGVFAWFSYIKPFMMYISGFSETSMTFIMMLVGLGMVLGNLLSGKLSGRYTPLRIAVVD
;
A
#
# COMPACT_ATOMS: atom_id res chain seq x y z
N MET A 1 2.76 4.29 -7.84
CA MET A 1 1.81 4.70 -6.79
C MET A 1 1.46 6.19 -6.85
N THR A 2 2.43 7.10 -7.04
CA THR A 2 2.21 8.56 -6.95
C THR A 2 1.24 9.12 -7.99
N VAL A 3 1.41 8.84 -9.29
CA VAL A 3 0.52 9.38 -10.34
C VAL A 3 -0.88 8.74 -10.31
N ALA A 4 -0.93 7.42 -10.09
CA ALA A 4 -2.19 6.67 -10.02
C ALA A 4 -3.07 7.12 -8.84
N ASN A 5 -2.49 7.41 -7.67
CA ASN A 5 -3.26 7.91 -6.52
C ASN A 5 -3.69 9.37 -6.69
N LEU A 6 -2.85 10.20 -7.32
CA LEU A 6 -3.12 11.63 -7.45
C LEU A 6 -4.19 11.95 -8.50
N VAL A 7 -4.29 11.15 -9.57
CA VAL A 7 -5.25 11.38 -10.65
C VAL A 7 -6.32 10.29 -10.70
N GLY A 8 -5.94 9.03 -10.51
CA GLY A 8 -6.86 7.89 -10.65
C GLY A 8 -7.93 7.82 -9.57
N ILE A 9 -7.59 8.13 -8.30
CA ILE A 9 -8.56 8.08 -7.19
C ILE A 9 -9.61 9.20 -7.29
N PRO A 10 -9.24 10.49 -7.47
CA PRO A 10 -10.23 11.56 -7.62
C PRO A 10 -11.11 11.36 -8.86
N PHE A 11 -10.49 10.99 -9.98
CA PHE A 11 -11.21 10.77 -11.23
C PHE A 11 -12.16 9.57 -11.15
N GLY A 12 -11.72 8.46 -10.56
CA GLY A 12 -12.56 7.28 -10.34
C GLY A 12 -13.73 7.55 -9.40
N THR A 13 -13.51 8.36 -8.36
CA THR A 13 -14.56 8.76 -7.40
C THR A 13 -15.58 9.69 -8.06
N TYR A 14 -15.13 10.69 -8.81
CA TYR A 14 -15.99 11.62 -9.56
C TYR A 14 -16.89 10.87 -10.55
N LEU A 15 -16.31 9.95 -11.33
CA LEU A 15 -17.06 9.13 -12.28
C LEU A 15 -18.07 8.21 -11.59
N SER A 16 -17.72 7.68 -10.40
CA SER A 16 -18.59 6.82 -9.61
C SER A 16 -19.76 7.57 -8.98
N GLN A 17 -19.61 8.85 -8.63
CA GLN A 17 -20.67 9.68 -8.06
C GLN A 17 -21.66 10.18 -9.12
N GLU A 18 -21.17 10.61 -10.29
CA GLU A 18 -22.00 11.17 -11.36
C GLU A 18 -22.73 10.10 -12.20
N PHE A 19 -22.04 9.01 -12.56
CA PHE A 19 -22.54 8.08 -13.59
C PHE A 19 -22.93 6.70 -13.09
N SER A 20 -22.62 6.36 -11.83
CA SER A 20 -22.77 5.04 -11.19
C SER A 20 -21.53 4.13 -11.29
N TRP A 21 -21.25 3.43 -10.19
CA TRP A 21 -20.05 2.61 -9.96
C TRP A 21 -19.76 1.56 -11.05
N ARG A 22 -20.81 1.02 -11.69
CA ARG A 22 -20.69 0.00 -12.75
C ARG A 22 -19.84 0.48 -13.93
N TYR A 23 -20.02 1.73 -14.36
CA TYR A 23 -19.26 2.28 -15.49
C TYR A 23 -17.80 2.54 -15.13
N THR A 24 -17.52 2.96 -13.90
CA THR A 24 -16.14 3.08 -13.40
C THR A 24 -15.42 1.72 -13.46
N PHE A 25 -16.07 0.64 -13.00
CA PHE A 25 -15.50 -0.70 -13.09
C PHE A 25 -15.33 -1.19 -14.52
N LEU A 26 -16.29 -0.91 -15.40
CA LEU A 26 -16.20 -1.30 -16.81
C LEU A 26 -15.05 -0.57 -17.51
N LEU A 27 -14.85 0.72 -17.24
CA LEU A 27 -13.76 1.50 -17.79
C LEU A 27 -12.40 0.99 -17.30
N ILE A 28 -12.28 0.66 -16.01
CA ILE A 28 -11.09 0.02 -15.45
C ILE A 28 -10.84 -1.35 -16.09
N ALA A 29 -11.88 -2.15 -16.31
CA ALA A 29 -11.75 -3.46 -16.93
C ALA A 29 -11.24 -3.36 -18.38
N VAL A 30 -11.82 -2.46 -19.18
CA VAL A 30 -11.36 -2.20 -20.56
C VAL A 30 -9.92 -1.71 -20.58
N PHE A 31 -9.55 -0.80 -19.67
CA PHE A 31 -8.18 -0.34 -19.54
C PHE A 31 -7.21 -1.48 -19.21
N ASN A 32 -7.57 -2.37 -18.27
CA ASN A 32 -6.74 -3.54 -17.94
C ASN A 32 -6.58 -4.50 -19.11
N ILE A 33 -7.62 -4.71 -19.92
CA ILE A 33 -7.54 -5.51 -21.15
C ILE A 33 -6.56 -4.86 -22.14
N ALA A 34 -6.63 -3.54 -22.32
CA ALA A 34 -5.70 -2.82 -23.17
C ALA A 34 -4.24 -2.96 -22.68
N VAL A 35 -4.01 -2.86 -21.36
CA VAL A 35 -2.68 -3.07 -20.76
C VAL A 35 -2.19 -4.50 -20.97
N LEU A 36 -3.04 -5.51 -20.74
CA LEU A 36 -2.73 -6.93 -21.00
C LEU A 36 -2.33 -7.16 -22.46
N THR A 37 -3.08 -6.53 -23.37
CA THR A 37 -2.82 -6.61 -24.82
C THR A 37 -1.48 -5.94 -25.16
N ALA A 38 -1.21 -4.75 -24.61
CA ALA A 38 0.06 -4.06 -24.78
C ALA A 38 1.24 -4.89 -24.24
N ILE A 39 1.09 -5.50 -23.06
CA ILE A 39 2.11 -6.40 -22.50
C ILE A 39 2.34 -7.58 -23.43
N PHE A 40 1.28 -8.23 -23.91
CA PHE A 40 1.39 -9.39 -24.78
C PHE A 40 2.11 -9.08 -26.11
N PHE A 41 1.89 -7.90 -26.68
CA PHE A 41 2.51 -7.50 -27.95
C PHE A 41 3.87 -6.82 -27.80
N TRP A 42 4.10 -6.03 -26.75
CA TRP A 42 5.32 -5.22 -26.60
C TRP A 42 6.33 -5.77 -25.61
N VAL A 43 5.96 -6.67 -24.69
CA VAL A 43 6.97 -7.28 -23.82
C VAL A 43 7.64 -8.42 -24.58
N PRO A 44 8.91 -8.26 -25.00
CA PRO A 44 9.64 -9.36 -25.60
C PRO A 44 9.78 -10.50 -24.59
N ASP A 45 9.76 -11.73 -25.06
CA ASP A 45 9.94 -12.91 -24.22
C ASP A 45 11.40 -12.98 -23.77
N ILE A 46 11.72 -12.30 -22.66
CA ILE A 46 13.01 -12.38 -21.98
C ILE A 46 13.05 -13.71 -21.23
N ARG A 47 13.17 -14.82 -21.97
CA ARG A 47 13.48 -16.11 -21.37
C ARG A 47 14.91 -16.09 -20.88
N ASP A 48 15.11 -15.57 -19.68
CA ASP A 48 16.24 -16.04 -18.90
C ASP A 48 16.07 -17.55 -18.76
N LYS A 49 17.12 -18.31 -19.09
CA LYS A 49 17.17 -19.72 -18.70
C LYS A 49 17.06 -19.73 -17.19
N ALA A 50 15.87 -19.95 -16.66
CA ALA A 50 15.65 -20.14 -15.24
C ALA A 50 16.47 -21.37 -14.83
N GLN A 51 17.72 -21.14 -14.41
CA GLN A 51 18.62 -22.19 -13.95
C GLN A 51 18.23 -22.70 -12.55
N GLY A 52 17.10 -22.26 -12.01
CA GLY A 52 16.57 -22.73 -10.74
C GLY A 52 15.16 -23.27 -10.89
N SER A 53 14.91 -24.45 -10.33
CA SER A 53 13.55 -24.99 -10.21
C SER A 53 12.70 -24.05 -9.34
N LEU A 54 11.39 -23.92 -9.61
CA LEU A 54 10.46 -23.19 -8.73
C LEU A 54 10.61 -23.63 -7.25
N ARG A 55 11.00 -24.89 -7.03
CA ARG A 55 11.23 -25.48 -5.71
C ARG A 55 12.44 -24.88 -4.97
N GLU A 56 13.46 -24.42 -5.68
CA GLU A 56 14.63 -23.75 -5.09
C GLU A 56 14.31 -22.32 -4.66
N GLN A 57 13.40 -21.63 -5.36
CA GLN A 57 12.92 -20.30 -4.93
C GLN A 57 12.17 -20.37 -3.59
N PHE A 58 11.40 -21.44 -3.37
CA PHE A 58 10.72 -21.69 -2.09
C PHE A 58 11.63 -22.30 -1.01
N HIS A 59 12.87 -22.65 -1.33
CA HIS A 59 13.79 -23.22 -0.33
C HIS A 59 14.06 -22.24 0.82
N PHE A 60 14.06 -20.93 0.54
CA PHE A 60 14.26 -19.90 1.56
C PHE A 60 13.19 -19.94 2.66
N LEU A 61 11.94 -20.32 2.34
CA LEU A 61 10.84 -20.46 3.29
C LEU A 61 11.00 -21.61 4.30
N ARG A 62 11.96 -22.52 4.10
CA ARG A 62 12.30 -23.55 5.11
C ARG A 62 12.99 -22.98 6.33
N SER A 63 13.63 -21.81 6.21
CA SER A 63 14.25 -21.15 7.34
C SER A 63 13.22 -20.33 8.12
N PRO A 64 13.38 -20.15 9.45
CA PRO A 64 12.46 -19.36 10.25
C PRO A 64 12.59 -17.84 10.04
N SER A 65 13.72 -17.37 9.49
CA SER A 65 14.00 -15.94 9.32
C SER A 65 12.99 -15.21 8.39
N PRO A 66 12.60 -15.76 7.22
CA PRO A 66 11.57 -15.18 6.37
C PRO A 66 10.19 -15.09 7.03
N TRP A 67 9.83 -16.10 7.81
CA TRP A 67 8.56 -16.12 8.53
C TRP A 67 8.49 -14.99 9.57
N LEU A 68 9.60 -14.66 10.23
CA LEU A 68 9.67 -13.52 11.14
C LEU A 68 9.51 -12.19 10.40
N ILE A 69 10.11 -12.03 9.21
CA ILE A 69 9.94 -10.83 8.39
C ILE A 69 8.48 -10.69 7.93
N PHE A 70 7.86 -11.79 7.49
CA PHE A 70 6.45 -11.79 7.11
C PHE A 70 5.53 -11.49 8.29
N ALA A 71 5.77 -12.09 9.44
CA ALA A 71 5.01 -11.83 10.65
C ALA A 71 5.15 -10.36 11.07
N ALA A 72 6.38 -9.83 11.14
CA ALA A 72 6.63 -8.43 11.47
C ALA A 72 5.91 -7.48 10.49
N THR A 73 5.98 -7.76 9.19
CA THR A 73 5.28 -6.97 8.17
C THR A 73 3.77 -7.08 8.30
N MET A 74 3.24 -8.29 8.54
CA MET A 74 1.81 -8.52 8.74
C MET A 74 1.30 -7.79 9.98
N PHE A 75 1.95 -7.95 11.14
CA PHE A 75 1.52 -7.34 12.38
C PHE A 75 1.67 -5.81 12.34
N GLY A 76 2.75 -5.30 11.77
CA GLY A 76 2.94 -3.86 11.56
C GLY A 76 1.82 -3.28 10.71
N ASN A 77 1.58 -3.87 9.54
CA ASN A 77 0.56 -3.36 8.62
C ASN A 77 -0.88 -3.57 9.14
N ALA A 78 -1.14 -4.70 9.81
CA ALA A 78 -2.44 -5.00 10.41
C ALA A 78 -2.76 -4.05 11.57
N GLY A 79 -1.78 -3.70 12.41
CA GLY A 79 -1.96 -2.72 13.50
C GLY A 79 -2.32 -1.34 12.97
N VAL A 80 -1.62 -0.87 11.93
CA VAL A 80 -1.92 0.41 11.27
C VAL A 80 -3.32 0.40 10.65
N PHE A 81 -3.70 -0.69 9.97
CA PHE A 81 -5.03 -0.83 9.36
C PHE A 81 -6.16 -0.88 10.40
N ALA A 82 -5.95 -1.61 11.50
CA ALA A 82 -6.91 -1.68 12.60
C ALA A 82 -7.12 -0.29 13.20
N TRP A 83 -6.03 0.44 13.47
CA TRP A 83 -6.11 1.80 13.97
C TRP A 83 -6.87 2.74 13.02
N PHE A 84 -6.57 2.73 11.72
CA PHE A 84 -7.30 3.51 10.73
C PHE A 84 -8.80 3.20 10.67
N SER A 85 -9.16 1.93 10.85
CA SER A 85 -10.57 1.51 10.82
C SER A 85 -11.35 1.98 12.04
N TYR A 86 -10.70 2.08 13.20
CA TYR A 86 -11.36 2.37 14.48
C TYR A 86 -11.09 3.75 15.05
N ILE A 87 -10.19 4.55 14.49
CA ILE A 87 -9.86 5.88 15.02
C ILE A 87 -11.08 6.82 15.08
N LYS A 88 -11.94 6.82 14.04
CA LYS A 88 -13.17 7.64 14.00
C LYS A 88 -14.16 7.27 15.09
N PRO A 89 -14.63 6.00 15.19
CA PRO A 89 -15.55 5.62 16.26
C PRO A 89 -14.91 5.76 17.65
N PHE A 90 -13.61 5.49 17.81
CA PHE A 90 -12.93 5.67 19.10
C PHE A 90 -12.93 7.13 19.56
N MET A 91 -12.54 8.06 18.68
CA MET A 91 -12.49 9.49 19.00
C MET A 91 -13.87 10.12 19.22
N MET A 92 -14.89 9.71 18.46
CA MET A 92 -16.24 10.26 18.61
C MET A 92 -17.01 9.64 19.79
N TYR A 93 -17.00 8.32 19.95
CA TYR A 93 -17.83 7.65 20.96
C TYR A 93 -17.17 7.52 22.34
N ILE A 94 -15.84 7.43 22.41
CA ILE A 94 -15.12 7.26 23.69
C ILE A 94 -14.52 8.59 24.15
N SER A 95 -13.89 9.33 23.24
CA SER A 95 -13.24 10.61 23.57
C SER A 95 -14.16 11.83 23.44
N GLY A 96 -15.37 11.66 22.90
CA GLY A 96 -16.40 12.72 22.83
C GLY A 96 -16.07 13.88 21.88
N PHE A 97 -15.12 13.71 20.94
CA PHE A 97 -14.78 14.75 19.98
C PHE A 97 -15.89 14.96 18.95
N SER A 98 -16.14 16.22 18.60
CA SER A 98 -17.05 16.56 17.51
C SER A 98 -16.46 16.22 16.14
N GLU A 99 -17.34 16.02 15.16
CA GLU A 99 -16.96 15.64 13.79
C GLU A 99 -15.99 16.65 13.14
N THR A 100 -16.13 17.95 13.46
CA THR A 100 -15.25 19.03 12.98
C THR A 100 -13.81 18.87 13.49
N SER A 101 -13.64 18.50 14.76
CA SER A 101 -12.31 18.27 15.35
C SER A 101 -11.59 17.05 14.74
N MET A 102 -12.36 16.07 14.24
CA MET A 102 -11.82 14.90 13.57
C MET A 102 -11.01 15.26 12.32
N THR A 103 -11.44 16.31 11.61
CA THR A 103 -10.74 16.82 10.42
C THR A 103 -9.34 17.34 10.79
N PHE A 104 -9.22 18.05 11.91
CA PHE A 104 -7.94 18.56 12.39
C PHE A 104 -7.01 17.44 12.87
N ILE A 105 -7.56 16.44 13.58
CA ILE A 105 -6.82 15.25 14.03
C ILE A 105 -6.29 14.48 12.81
N MET A 106 -7.11 14.26 11.79
CA MET A 106 -6.71 13.57 10.57
C MET A 106 -5.66 14.36 9.77
N MET A 107 -5.74 15.69 9.75
CA MET A 107 -4.68 16.53 9.17
C MET A 107 -3.35 16.35 9.92
N LEU A 108 -3.36 16.34 11.26
CA LEU A 108 -2.17 16.07 12.07
C LEU A 108 -1.60 14.67 11.83
N VAL A 109 -2.46 13.65 11.73
CA VAL A 109 -2.07 12.28 11.38
C VAL A 109 -1.41 12.25 10.00
N GLY A 110 -2.02 12.91 9.00
CA GLY A 110 -1.45 13.01 7.65
C GLY A 110 -0.08 13.70 7.64
N LEU A 111 0.08 14.77 8.42
CA LEU A 111 1.37 15.44 8.64
C LEU A 111 2.40 14.50 9.26
N GLY A 112 2.02 13.75 10.29
CA GLY A 112 2.86 12.72 10.90
C GLY A 112 3.33 11.67 9.89
N MET A 113 2.45 11.24 8.99
CA MET A 113 2.79 10.28 7.92
C MET A 113 3.75 10.86 6.88
N VAL A 114 3.57 12.12 6.49
CA VAL A 114 4.47 12.79 5.55
C VAL A 114 5.87 12.92 6.16
N LEU A 115 5.94 13.38 7.42
CA LEU A 115 7.19 13.47 8.16
C LEU A 115 7.83 12.08 8.32
N GLY A 116 7.06 11.08 8.74
CA GLY A 116 7.52 9.69 8.88
C GLY A 116 8.10 9.12 7.59
N ASN A 117 7.44 9.34 6.44
CA ASN A 117 7.95 8.91 5.14
C ASN A 117 9.25 9.66 4.75
N LEU A 118 9.33 10.97 5.00
CA LEU A 118 10.54 11.76 4.73
C LEU A 118 11.72 11.32 5.60
N LEU A 119 11.47 11.07 6.88
CA LEU A 119 12.45 10.53 7.82
C LEU A 119 12.90 9.12 7.40
N SER A 120 11.96 8.24 7.09
CA SER A 120 12.23 6.88 6.59
C SER A 120 13.08 6.90 5.32
N GLY A 121 12.77 7.78 4.36
CA GLY A 121 13.56 7.98 3.15
C GLY A 121 14.99 8.45 3.42
N LYS A 122 15.19 9.36 4.39
CA LYS A 122 16.53 9.80 4.82
C LYS A 122 17.30 8.71 5.57
N LEU A 123 16.63 7.91 6.39
CA LEU A 123 17.21 6.81 7.17
C LEU A 123 17.58 5.61 6.28
N SER A 124 16.75 5.31 5.28
CA SER A 124 17.00 4.26 4.28
C SER A 124 18.28 4.52 3.47
N GLY A 125 18.62 5.78 3.23
CA GLY A 125 19.88 6.16 2.58
C GLY A 125 21.14 6.07 3.46
N ARG A 126 21.01 5.91 4.79
CA ARG A 126 22.15 5.92 5.73
C ARG A 126 22.37 4.63 6.52
N TYR A 127 21.40 3.72 6.61
CA TYR A 127 21.51 2.52 7.44
C TYR A 127 21.08 1.24 6.72
N THR A 128 21.88 0.18 6.88
CA THR A 128 21.58 -1.18 6.43
C THR A 128 20.26 -1.68 7.05
N PRO A 129 19.38 -2.37 6.29
CA PRO A 129 18.03 -2.77 6.73
C PRO A 129 17.94 -3.49 8.09
N LEU A 130 19.02 -4.15 8.52
CA LEU A 130 19.10 -4.85 9.80
C LEU A 130 19.17 -3.93 11.04
N ARG A 131 19.59 -2.66 10.90
CA ARG A 131 19.62 -1.71 12.04
C ARG A 131 18.31 -0.97 12.26
N ILE A 132 17.44 -0.93 11.24
CA ILE A 132 16.15 -0.24 11.33
C ILE A 132 15.16 -1.11 12.13
N ALA A 133 15.19 -2.44 11.94
CA ALA A 133 14.36 -3.40 12.68
C ALA A 133 14.68 -3.53 14.19
N VAL A 134 15.78 -2.93 14.68
CA VAL A 134 16.13 -2.92 16.11
C VAL A 134 15.68 -1.63 16.80
N VAL A 135 15.23 -0.64 16.03
CA VAL A 135 14.84 0.68 16.52
C VAL A 135 13.33 0.95 16.35
N ASP A 136 12.64 0.19 15.49
CA ASP A 136 11.16 0.05 15.48
C ASP A 136 10.66 -0.85 16.63
#